data_AF-A0A1U9Z5P6-F1
#
_entry.id   AF-A0A1U9Z5P6-F1
#
_cell.length_a   1.000
_cell.length_b   1.000
_cell.length_c   1.000
_cell.angle_alpha   90.00
_cell.angle_beta   90.00
_cell.angle_gamma   90.00
#
_symmetry.space_group_name_H-M   'P 1'
#
loop_
_entity.id
_entity.type
_entity.pdbx_description
1 polymer ?
#
loop_
_entity_poly.entity_id
_entity_poly.type
_entity_poly.pdbx_seq_one_letter_code
_entity_poly.pdbx_strand_id
1 'polypeptide(L)'
;MSVPFRFAIPLAAMLALAGCQTAAPESPDQTMLDQAARAELGAADCQSYGGLRATRRLNDAADATFAKALQAGATEADIEAARLRARQQADQYQTLYGNRGACDRLLQFPDGYTPPN
;
A
#
# COMPACT_ATOMS: atom_id res chain seq x y z
N MET A 1 57.44 11.58 26.04
CA MET A 1 57.06 10.21 25.65
C MET A 1 55.54 10.24 25.41
N SER A 2 55.05 10.19 24.16
CA SER A 2 54.77 8.97 23.35
C SER A 2 53.47 8.28 23.79
N VAL A 3 52.43 7.99 22.97
CA VAL A 3 52.15 8.11 21.51
C VAL A 3 50.61 8.32 21.34
N PRO A 4 50.07 8.90 20.24
CA PRO A 4 48.72 9.52 20.26
C PRO A 4 47.54 8.60 19.91
N PHE A 5 46.36 8.87 20.48
CA PHE A 5 45.12 8.16 20.16
C PHE A 5 44.41 8.79 18.95
N ARG A 6 44.62 8.20 17.76
CA ARG A 6 43.84 8.47 16.55
C ARG A 6 42.88 7.34 16.27
N PHE A 7 41.58 7.56 16.51
CA PHE A 7 40.51 6.75 15.95
C PHE A 7 39.40 7.65 15.40
N ALA A 8 39.62 8.15 14.18
CA ALA A 8 38.53 8.67 13.35
C ALA A 8 37.88 7.47 12.65
N ILE A 9 36.74 7.00 13.17
CA ILE A 9 35.93 5.98 12.52
C ILE A 9 35.16 6.65 11.38
N PRO A 10 35.37 6.28 10.09
CA PRO A 10 34.68 6.92 8.98
C PRO A 10 33.21 6.45 8.95
N LEU A 11 32.32 7.28 9.51
CA LEU A 11 30.87 7.06 9.60
C LEU A 11 30.15 7.22 8.23
N ALA A 12 30.77 6.78 7.13
CA ALA A 12 30.33 7.02 5.76
C ALA A 12 29.92 5.73 5.01
N ALA A 13 30.24 4.54 5.54
CA ALA A 13 30.02 3.27 4.84
C ALA A 13 28.64 2.62 5.08
N MET A 14 27.83 3.13 6.03
CA MET A 14 26.53 2.52 6.39
C MET A 14 25.31 3.03 5.60
N LEU A 15 25.51 3.92 4.62
CA LEU A 15 24.40 4.44 3.78
C LEU A 15 24.10 3.57 2.55
N ALA A 16 24.88 2.50 2.29
CA ALA A 16 24.75 1.63 1.12
C ALA A 16 23.62 0.57 1.22
N LEU A 17 22.75 0.65 2.23
CA LEU A 17 21.59 -0.25 2.42
C LEU A 17 20.24 0.47 2.37
N ALA A 18 20.20 1.73 1.90
CA ALA A 18 19.02 2.28 1.25
C ALA A 18 18.84 1.57 -0.11
N GLY A 19 18.54 0.28 -0.05
CA GLY A 19 18.42 -0.56 -1.24
C GLY A 19 17.31 -0.01 -2.13
N CYS A 20 17.61 0.06 -3.44
CA CYS A 20 16.57 -0.06 -4.45
C CYS A 20 15.90 -1.42 -4.23
N GLN A 21 14.86 -1.44 -3.39
CA GLN A 21 13.89 -2.51 -3.37
C GLN A 21 13.09 -2.38 -4.66
N THR A 22 13.71 -2.85 -5.75
CA THR A 22 13.02 -3.16 -7.00
C THR A 22 11.85 -4.02 -6.59
N ALA A 23 10.64 -3.44 -6.66
CA ALA A 23 9.42 -4.19 -6.39
C ALA A 23 9.48 -5.45 -7.25
N ALA A 24 9.39 -6.61 -6.61
CA ALA A 24 9.25 -7.85 -7.34
C ALA A 24 8.04 -7.70 -8.28
N PRO A 25 8.08 -8.23 -9.51
CA PRO A 25 6.92 -8.18 -10.39
C PRO A 25 5.73 -8.78 -9.63
N GLU A 26 4.67 -7.98 -9.47
CA GLU A 26 3.52 -8.34 -8.64
C GLU A 26 3.00 -9.71 -9.06
N SER A 27 2.95 -10.66 -8.13
CA SER A 27 2.19 -11.89 -8.37
C SER A 27 0.71 -11.53 -8.49
N PRO A 28 -0.11 -12.32 -9.23
CA PRO A 28 -1.55 -12.08 -9.31
C PRO A 28 -2.21 -11.97 -7.91
N ASP A 29 -1.68 -12.68 -6.91
CA ASP A 29 -2.12 -12.59 -5.52
C ASP A 29 -1.77 -11.24 -4.86
N GLN A 30 -0.57 -10.70 -5.11
CA GLN A 30 -0.20 -9.35 -4.65
C GLN A 30 -1.09 -8.27 -5.29
N THR A 31 -1.38 -8.38 -6.58
CA THR A 31 -2.29 -7.45 -7.26
C THR A 31 -3.71 -7.53 -6.67
N MET A 32 -4.20 -8.71 -6.28
CA MET A 32 -5.49 -8.84 -5.57
C MET A 32 -5.45 -8.22 -4.17
N LEU A 33 -4.40 -8.48 -3.40
CA LEU A 33 -4.23 -7.91 -2.05
C LEU A 33 -4.14 -6.38 -2.08
N ASP A 34 -3.41 -5.82 -3.04
CA ASP A 34 -3.24 -4.37 -3.17
C ASP A 34 -4.52 -3.67 -3.64
N GLN A 35 -5.34 -4.33 -4.48
CA GLN A 35 -6.68 -3.85 -4.81
C GLN A 35 -7.60 -3.85 -3.59
N ALA A 36 -7.61 -4.93 -2.79
CA ALA A 36 -8.40 -5.01 -1.57
C ALA A 36 -8.01 -3.93 -0.55
N ALA A 37 -6.70 -3.76 -0.32
CA ALA A 37 -6.16 -2.73 0.56
C ALA A 37 -6.47 -1.30 0.08
N ARG A 38 -6.44 -1.04 -1.23
CA ARG A 38 -6.85 0.25 -1.81
C ARG A 38 -8.36 0.50 -1.69
N ALA A 39 -9.19 -0.53 -1.79
CA ALA A 39 -10.63 -0.41 -1.58
C ALA A 39 -10.97 -0.12 -0.10
N GLU A 40 -10.36 -0.84 0.84
CA GLU A 40 -10.48 -0.59 2.28
C GLU A 40 -10.04 0.84 2.64
N LEU A 41 -8.86 1.26 2.17
CA LEU A 41 -8.35 2.61 2.42
C LEU A 41 -9.21 3.69 1.75
N GLY A 42 -9.70 3.44 0.54
CA GLY A 42 -10.63 4.32 -0.16
C GLY A 42 -11.99 4.44 0.55
N ALA A 43 -12.46 3.38 1.20
CA ALA A 43 -13.67 3.42 2.03
C ALA A 43 -13.46 4.26 3.30
N ALA A 44 -12.26 4.27 3.87
CA ALA A 44 -11.91 5.11 5.02
C ALA A 44 -11.75 6.59 4.61
N ASP A 45 -10.84 6.88 3.67
CA ASP A 45 -10.37 8.24 3.41
C ASP A 45 -11.23 9.00 2.38
N CYS A 46 -11.86 8.29 1.43
CA CYS A 46 -12.61 8.89 0.32
C CYS A 46 -14.13 8.90 0.54
N GLN A 47 -14.56 8.68 1.79
CA GLN A 47 -15.96 8.64 2.22
C GLN A 47 -16.78 9.87 1.79
N SER A 48 -16.16 11.05 1.78
CA SER A 48 -16.77 12.32 1.38
C SER A 48 -17.07 12.44 -0.11
N TYR A 49 -16.45 11.62 -0.96
CA TYR A 49 -16.61 11.68 -2.42
C TYR A 49 -17.66 10.71 -2.97
N GLY A 50 -17.89 9.57 -2.30
CA GLY A 50 -18.88 8.56 -2.71
C GLY A 50 -20.09 8.37 -1.78
N GLY A 51 -19.99 8.84 -0.53
CA GLY A 51 -21.02 8.66 0.50
C GLY A 51 -21.18 7.21 0.98
N LEU A 52 -22.00 7.03 2.02
CA LEU A 52 -22.13 5.77 2.79
C LEU A 52 -22.41 4.50 1.96
N ARG A 53 -23.08 4.61 0.80
CA ARG A 53 -23.34 3.46 -0.08
C ARG A 53 -22.10 3.01 -0.86
N ALA A 54 -21.28 3.96 -1.32
CA ALA A 54 -20.02 3.63 -1.97
C ALA A 54 -19.02 3.04 -0.96
N THR A 55 -18.95 3.62 0.24
CA THR A 55 -18.14 3.13 1.36
C THR A 55 -18.42 1.66 1.70
N ARG A 56 -19.70 1.29 1.85
CA ARG A 56 -20.08 -0.12 2.12
C ARG A 56 -19.62 -1.04 0.99
N ARG A 57 -19.93 -0.70 -0.26
CA ARG A 57 -19.52 -1.48 -1.44
C ARG A 57 -18.00 -1.68 -1.54
N LEU A 58 -17.20 -0.67 -1.17
CA LEU A 58 -15.74 -0.77 -1.15
C LEU A 58 -15.25 -1.70 -0.03
N ASN A 59 -15.82 -1.61 1.18
CA ASN A 59 -15.53 -2.55 2.27
C ASN A 59 -15.95 -3.99 1.90
N ASP A 60 -17.19 -4.18 1.41
CA ASP A 60 -17.73 -5.48 1.01
C ASP A 60 -16.86 -6.13 -0.09
N ALA A 61 -16.31 -5.33 -1.01
CA ALA A 61 -15.38 -5.77 -2.05
C ALA A 61 -13.97 -6.07 -1.51
N ALA A 62 -13.46 -5.26 -0.58
CA ALA A 62 -12.19 -5.50 0.10
C ALA A 62 -12.24 -6.83 0.88
N ASP A 63 -13.24 -7.00 1.74
CA ASP A 63 -13.47 -8.20 2.55
C ASP A 63 -13.62 -9.46 1.67
N ALA A 64 -14.42 -9.38 0.60
CA ALA A 64 -14.58 -10.48 -0.34
C ALA A 64 -13.29 -10.81 -1.12
N THR A 65 -12.39 -9.85 -1.30
CA THR A 65 -11.11 -10.05 -2.01
C THR A 65 -10.04 -10.58 -1.06
N PHE A 66 -9.95 -10.07 0.18
CA PHE A 66 -9.09 -10.62 1.22
C PHE A 66 -9.48 -12.07 1.56
N ALA A 67 -10.78 -12.39 1.65
CA ALA A 67 -11.24 -13.76 1.85
C ALA A 67 -10.79 -14.71 0.73
N LYS A 68 -10.81 -14.26 -0.53
CA LYS A 68 -10.28 -15.04 -1.67
C LYS A 68 -8.75 -15.17 -1.62
N ALA A 69 -8.03 -14.12 -1.25
CA ALA A 69 -6.58 -14.16 -1.12
C ALA A 69 -6.14 -15.14 -0.01
N LEU A 70 -6.81 -15.13 1.15
CA LEU A 70 -6.59 -16.12 2.22
C LEU A 70 -6.89 -17.56 1.74
N GLN A 71 -7.96 -17.76 0.97
CA GLN A 71 -8.26 -19.07 0.37
C GLN A 71 -7.22 -19.51 -0.67
N ALA A 72 -6.57 -18.57 -1.36
CA ALA A 72 -5.47 -18.83 -2.30
C ALA A 72 -4.12 -19.08 -1.59
N GLY A 73 -4.03 -18.86 -0.28
CA GLY A 73 -2.83 -19.11 0.53
C GLY A 73 -2.06 -17.87 0.96
N ALA A 74 -2.59 -16.65 0.74
CA ALA A 74 -2.04 -15.44 1.34
C ALA A 74 -2.13 -15.50 2.88
N THR A 75 -1.18 -14.87 3.56
CA THR A 75 -1.14 -14.77 5.02
C THR A 75 -1.65 -13.41 5.51
N GLU A 76 -1.94 -13.30 6.81
CA GLU A 76 -2.24 -12.00 7.44
C GLU A 76 -1.10 -10.99 7.28
N ALA A 77 0.15 -11.46 7.22
CA ALA A 77 1.31 -10.59 6.97
C ALA A 77 1.30 -10.01 5.54
N ASP A 78 0.79 -10.74 4.55
CA ASP A 78 0.66 -10.25 3.17
C ASP A 78 -0.46 -9.20 3.05
N ILE A 79 -1.55 -9.38 3.82
CA ILE A 79 -2.64 -8.39 3.96
C ILE A 79 -2.12 -7.10 4.60
N GLU A 80 -1.38 -7.19 5.71
CA GLU A 80 -0.79 -6.00 6.35
C GLU A 80 0.26 -5.33 5.47
N ALA A 81 1.05 -6.10 4.72
CA ALA A 81 1.98 -5.54 3.74
C ALA A 81 1.24 -4.79 2.61
N ALA A 82 0.10 -5.31 2.14
CA ALA A 82 -0.74 -4.64 1.15
C ALA A 82 -1.39 -3.36 1.70
N ARG A 83 -1.91 -3.40 2.95
CA ARG A 83 -2.40 -2.22 3.68
C ARG A 83 -1.33 -1.13 3.79
N LEU A 84 -0.09 -1.52 4.10
CA LEU A 84 1.04 -0.60 4.17
C LEU A 84 1.37 0.00 2.78
N ARG A 85 1.39 -0.81 1.71
CA ARG A 85 1.59 -0.33 0.33
C ARG A 85 0.49 0.63 -0.10
N ALA A 86 -0.77 0.32 0.17
CA ALA A 86 -1.91 1.18 -0.16
C ALA A 86 -1.81 2.55 0.54
N ARG A 87 -1.42 2.59 1.82
CA ARG A 87 -1.16 3.85 2.55
C ARG A 87 -0.02 4.66 1.93
N GLN A 88 1.11 4.01 1.62
CA GLN A 88 2.24 4.69 0.96
C GLN A 88 1.86 5.25 -0.42
N GLN A 89 1.04 4.54 -1.21
CA GLN A 89 0.51 5.04 -2.48
C GLN A 89 -0.44 6.23 -2.27
N ALA A 90 -1.32 6.17 -1.25
CA ALA A 90 -2.21 7.27 -0.90
C ALA A 90 -1.42 8.53 -0.51
N ASP A 91 -0.40 8.42 0.36
CA ASP A 91 0.46 9.54 0.76
C ASP A 91 1.18 10.18 -0.44
N GLN A 92 1.69 9.36 -1.36
CA GLN A 92 2.30 9.85 -2.60
C GLN A 92 1.27 10.57 -3.49
N TYR A 93 0.07 10.00 -3.67
CA TYR A 93 -0.96 10.63 -4.48
C TYR A 93 -1.52 11.91 -3.85
N GLN A 94 -1.65 11.97 -2.52
CA GLN A 94 -2.02 13.20 -1.80
C GLN A 94 -0.96 14.28 -2.00
N THR A 95 0.32 13.93 -1.91
CA THR A 95 1.45 14.84 -2.16
C THR A 95 1.46 15.38 -3.60
N LEU A 96 1.11 14.55 -4.59
CA LEU A 96 1.20 14.90 -6.01
C LEU A 96 -0.08 15.53 -6.60
N TYR A 97 -1.25 15.17 -6.09
CA TYR A 97 -2.56 15.51 -6.69
C TYR A 97 -3.57 16.09 -5.70
N GLY A 98 -3.20 16.24 -4.43
CA GLY A 98 -4.10 16.61 -3.34
C GLY A 98 -5.14 15.52 -3.03
N ASN A 99 -5.88 15.70 -1.94
CA ASN A 99 -6.79 14.68 -1.41
C ASN A 99 -7.84 14.18 -2.44
N ARG A 100 -8.35 15.07 -3.29
CA ARG A 100 -9.32 14.70 -4.34
C ARG A 100 -8.71 13.82 -5.42
N GLY A 101 -7.58 14.25 -6.00
CA GLY A 101 -6.89 13.49 -7.03
C GLY A 101 -6.29 12.18 -6.49
N ALA A 102 -5.94 12.15 -5.21
CA ALA A 102 -5.57 10.92 -4.51
C ALA A 102 -6.72 9.94 -4.44
N CYS A 103 -7.93 10.38 -4.08
CA CYS A 103 -9.11 9.54 -4.06
C CYS A 103 -9.51 9.03 -5.45
N ASP A 104 -9.53 9.91 -6.46
CA ASP A 104 -9.82 9.51 -7.84
C ASP A 104 -8.84 8.43 -8.34
N ARG A 105 -7.55 8.55 -8.00
CA ARG A 105 -6.49 7.55 -8.28
C ARG A 105 -6.67 6.25 -7.48
N LEU A 106 -6.88 6.35 -6.17
CA LEU A 106 -6.92 5.20 -5.28
C LEU A 106 -8.08 4.26 -5.65
N LEU A 107 -9.23 4.86 -5.99
CA LEU A 107 -10.46 4.20 -6.44
C LEU A 107 -10.45 3.83 -7.93
N GLN A 108 -9.36 4.11 -8.66
CA GLN A 108 -9.20 3.67 -10.05
C GLN A 108 -8.69 2.22 -10.08
N PHE A 109 -9.63 1.29 -9.97
CA PHE A 109 -9.37 -0.15 -10.09
C PHE A 109 -9.33 -0.58 -11.56
N PRO A 110 -8.56 -1.62 -11.92
CA PRO A 110 -8.56 -2.18 -13.27
C PRO A 110 -9.89 -2.89 -13.59
N ASP A 111 -10.19 -3.00 -14.89
CA ASP A 111 -11.41 -3.65 -15.38
C ASP A 111 -11.54 -5.08 -14.84
N GLY A 112 -12.63 -5.33 -14.09
CA GLY A 112 -12.90 -6.60 -13.40
C GLY A 112 -13.08 -6.47 -11.89
N TYR A 113 -12.61 -5.37 -11.27
CA TYR A 113 -12.91 -5.08 -9.86
C TYR A 113 -14.31 -4.46 -9.71
N THR A 114 -15.34 -5.29 -9.91
CA THR A 114 -16.73 -4.90 -9.63
C THR A 114 -17.05 -5.21 -8.16
N PRO A 115 -17.34 -4.20 -7.31
CA PRO A 115 -17.94 -4.51 -6.02
C PRO A 115 -19.27 -5.25 -6.25
N PRO A 116 -19.62 -6.26 -5.43
CA PRO A 116 -20.91 -6.95 -5.57
C PRO A 116 -22.08 -5.94 -5.48
N ASN A 117 -23.08 -6.13 -6.33
CA ASN A 117 -24.16 -5.16 -6.59
C ASN A 117 -25.09 -4.90 -5.40
#